data_AF-A0A935DPE8-F1
#
_entry.id   AF-A0A935DPE8-F1
#
_cell.length_a   1.000
_cell.length_b   1.000
_cell.length_c   1.000
_cell.angle_alpha   90.00
_cell.angle_beta   90.00
_cell.angle_gamma   90.00
#
_symmetry.space_group_name_H-M   'P 1'
#
loop_
_entity.id
_entity.type
_entity.pdbx_description
1 polymer ?
#
loop_
_entity_poly.entity_id
_entity_poly.type
_entity_poly.pdbx_seq_one_letter_code
_entity_poly.pdbx_strand_id
1 'polypeptide(L)'
;MKRRALLVAAAGGLVARIATAEAARESLQDLQVEDEHNLHRIYRRMRFAADDQVVFWWMKGRRFGIVDNELQPFFNMEVGSMHRCRERDDGGYEVATAAAIYYTDLQSEELLQSWRNPVTGELVRFDYNVPAATAAHYSYLSGRLDEPSAMGMRVERRTTFDPVRVDSAEVWLTEENYVRLFREASAAADPAMRVHDLYTYSCQHSALRDSQLAYVHAAVQFNDYNDWSPRFQMGEHRGTSVSRCAGRKESRLEQLPGSYLKLARRLHPQAFADPIKTLAQAWAG
;
A
#
# COMPACT_ATOMS: atom_id res chain seq x y z
N MET A 1 8.13 -7.65 61.99
CA MET A 1 6.94 -6.79 62.24
C MET A 1 7.30 -5.34 61.96
N LYS A 2 6.36 -4.63 61.30
CA LYS A 2 6.28 -3.18 60.97
C LYS A 2 6.65 -2.77 59.54
N ARG A 3 5.62 -2.22 58.91
CA ARG A 3 5.40 -1.75 57.53
C ARG A 3 5.65 -0.23 57.42
N ARG A 4 5.68 0.27 56.16
CA ARG A 4 5.49 1.65 55.62
C ARG A 4 6.77 2.49 55.58
N ALA A 5 7.11 3.27 54.54
CA ALA A 5 6.49 3.71 53.26
C ALA A 5 7.65 4.02 52.26
N LEU A 6 7.51 4.12 50.93
CA LEU A 6 6.79 5.16 50.19
C LEU A 6 6.71 4.78 48.70
N LEU A 7 5.53 4.99 48.12
CA LEU A 7 5.31 5.20 46.69
C LEU A 7 5.90 6.56 46.30
N VAL A 8 6.70 6.60 45.23
CA VAL A 8 6.85 7.80 44.40
C VAL A 8 6.50 7.40 42.98
N ALA A 9 5.49 8.07 42.45
CA ALA A 9 4.89 7.85 41.16
C ALA A 9 5.85 8.21 40.02
N ALA A 10 6.05 7.27 39.09
CA ALA A 10 6.59 7.56 37.77
C ALA A 10 5.46 8.12 36.88
N ALA A 11 5.10 9.38 37.10
CA ALA A 11 4.28 10.15 36.16
C ALA A 11 5.24 10.93 35.24
N GLY A 12 5.74 10.27 34.20
CA GLY A 12 6.77 10.87 33.32
C GLY A 12 6.87 10.19 31.96
N GLY A 13 5.75 9.76 31.39
CA GLY A 13 5.74 9.11 30.07
C GLY A 13 4.63 9.56 29.11
N LEU A 14 3.70 10.42 29.55
CA LEU A 14 2.55 10.80 28.73
C LEU A 14 2.75 12.12 27.96
N VAL A 15 3.65 13.00 28.41
CA VAL A 15 3.78 14.36 27.86
C VAL A 15 4.44 14.38 26.47
N ALA A 16 5.43 13.51 26.22
CA ALA A 16 6.14 13.47 24.93
C ALA A 16 5.29 12.93 23.77
N ARG A 17 4.28 12.10 24.03
CA ARG A 17 3.34 11.59 23.00
C ARG A 17 2.23 12.58 22.67
N ILE A 18 1.87 13.44 23.61
CA ILE A 18 0.85 14.48 23.40
C ILE A 18 1.43 15.57 22.49
N ALA A 19 2.69 15.99 22.74
CA ALA A 19 3.34 17.04 21.96
C ALA A 19 3.51 16.71 20.46
N THR A 20 3.76 15.44 20.10
CA THR A 20 3.87 15.02 18.69
C THR A 20 2.52 14.95 17.97
N ALA A 21 1.48 14.45 18.65
CA ALA A 21 0.13 14.41 18.12
C ALA A 21 -0.50 15.82 17.99
N GLU A 22 -0.15 16.73 18.91
CA GLU A 22 -0.61 18.11 18.92
C GLU A 22 0.08 18.94 17.82
N ALA A 23 1.39 18.78 17.62
CA ALA A 23 2.11 19.39 16.50
C ALA A 23 1.65 18.86 15.13
N ALA A 24 1.36 17.55 15.03
CA ALA A 24 0.76 16.98 13.82
C ALA A 24 -0.64 17.58 13.55
N ARG A 25 -1.46 17.77 14.59
CA ARG A 25 -2.79 18.41 14.49
C ARG A 25 -2.72 19.91 14.15
N GLU A 26 -1.81 20.67 14.75
CA GLU A 26 -1.59 22.09 14.40
C GLU A 26 -1.23 22.24 12.92
N SER A 27 -0.38 21.35 12.39
CA SER A 27 0.00 21.36 10.97
C SER A 27 -1.15 21.06 9.98
N LEU A 28 -2.31 20.63 10.49
CA LEU A 28 -3.50 20.31 9.69
C LEU A 28 -4.60 21.37 9.78
N GLN A 29 -4.54 22.28 10.76
CA GLN A 29 -5.57 23.31 10.95
C GLN A 29 -5.61 24.33 9.81
N ASP A 30 -4.48 24.57 9.14
CA ASP A 30 -4.33 25.51 8.03
C ASP A 30 -4.09 24.82 6.67
N LEU A 31 -4.48 23.55 6.53
CA LEU A 31 -4.24 22.81 5.29
C LEU A 31 -5.10 23.36 4.15
N GLN A 32 -4.49 24.25 3.36
CA GLN A 32 -5.03 24.75 2.09
C GLN A 32 -4.82 23.66 1.04
N VAL A 33 -5.90 22.99 0.64
CA VAL A 33 -5.85 21.79 -0.23
C VAL A 33 -5.25 22.13 -1.59
N GLU A 34 -5.48 23.35 -2.06
CA GLU A 34 -5.03 23.87 -3.34
C GLU A 34 -3.56 24.34 -3.32
N ASP A 35 -2.95 24.48 -2.15
CA ASP A 35 -1.54 24.86 -2.02
C ASP A 35 -0.64 23.63 -2.26
N GLU A 36 0.22 23.71 -3.26
CA GLU A 36 1.15 22.64 -3.64
C GLU A 36 2.10 22.24 -2.51
N HIS A 37 2.42 23.16 -1.59
CA HIS A 37 3.25 22.86 -0.42
C HIS A 37 2.58 21.84 0.52
N ASN A 38 1.24 21.69 0.43
CA ASN A 38 0.47 20.74 1.22
C ASN A 38 0.30 19.37 0.55
N LEU A 39 0.76 19.18 -0.70
CA LEU A 39 0.60 17.95 -1.48
C LEU A 39 0.93 16.70 -0.67
N HIS A 40 2.08 16.67 -0.02
CA HIS A 40 2.55 15.50 0.71
C HIS A 40 1.78 15.25 2.01
N ARG A 41 1.24 16.30 2.65
CA ARG A 41 0.34 16.19 3.80
C ARG A 41 -1.03 15.66 3.39
N ILE A 42 -1.56 16.13 2.26
CA ILE A 42 -2.77 15.62 1.61
C ILE A 42 -2.59 14.15 1.26
N TYR A 43 -1.48 13.80 0.60
CA TYR A 43 -1.13 12.43 0.25
C TYR A 43 -1.10 11.54 1.50
N ARG A 44 -0.44 11.95 2.59
CA ARG A 44 -0.43 11.15 3.83
C ARG A 44 -1.83 10.87 4.35
N ARG A 45 -2.72 11.87 4.41
CA ARG A 45 -4.09 11.69 4.93
C ARG A 45 -5.00 10.91 3.99
N MET A 46 -4.76 11.02 2.69
CA MET A 46 -5.52 10.31 1.66
C MET A 46 -5.06 8.86 1.53
N ARG A 47 -3.75 8.60 1.49
CA ARG A 47 -3.15 7.26 1.34
C ARG A 47 -3.03 6.48 2.64
N PHE A 48 -2.72 7.14 3.75
CA PHE A 48 -2.49 6.53 5.07
C PHE A 48 -3.31 7.27 6.14
N ALA A 49 -2.76 7.39 7.35
CA ALA A 49 -3.23 8.26 8.42
C ALA A 49 -2.14 9.30 8.78
N ALA A 50 -2.55 10.46 9.26
CA ALA A 50 -1.67 11.48 9.82
C ALA A 50 -1.09 11.08 11.17
N ASP A 51 -1.74 10.19 11.91
CA ASP A 51 -1.27 9.66 13.19
C ASP A 51 -0.86 8.18 13.08
N ASP A 52 -0.81 7.46 14.21
CA ASP A 52 -0.42 6.06 14.28
C ASP A 52 -1.60 5.08 14.18
N GLN A 53 -2.79 5.54 13.76
CA GLN A 53 -3.93 4.66 13.50
C GLN A 53 -3.63 3.71 12.34
N VAL A 54 -4.15 2.48 12.44
CA VAL A 54 -4.09 1.51 11.35
C VAL A 54 -5.22 1.81 10.37
N VAL A 55 -4.86 1.92 9.09
CA VAL A 55 -5.82 2.02 7.99
C VAL A 55 -5.64 0.86 7.03
N PHE A 56 -6.72 0.51 6.34
CA PHE A 56 -6.77 -0.62 5.43
C PHE A 56 -7.13 -0.15 4.03
N TRP A 57 -6.55 -0.77 3.01
CA TRP A 57 -7.02 -0.65 1.65
C TRP A 57 -7.48 -2.00 1.15
N TRP A 58 -8.50 -1.98 0.31
CA TRP A 58 -8.82 -3.09 -0.57
C TRP A 58 -8.95 -2.60 -1.99
N MET A 59 -8.61 -3.46 -2.94
CA MET A 59 -8.91 -3.25 -4.36
C MET A 59 -9.39 -4.56 -4.96
N LYS A 60 -10.45 -4.50 -5.77
CA LYS A 60 -10.91 -5.63 -6.58
C LYS A 60 -10.79 -5.28 -8.05
N GLY A 61 -10.36 -6.23 -8.86
CA GLY A 61 -10.14 -5.99 -10.27
C GLY A 61 -9.70 -7.22 -11.04
N ARG A 62 -9.01 -6.98 -12.13
CA ARG A 62 -8.59 -8.02 -13.06
C ARG A 62 -7.19 -7.75 -13.59
N ARG A 63 -6.43 -8.84 -13.74
CA ARG A 63 -5.17 -8.90 -14.49
C ARG A 63 -5.47 -9.31 -15.92
N PHE A 64 -4.78 -8.68 -16.85
CA PHE A 64 -4.81 -8.91 -18.28
C PHE A 64 -3.40 -9.08 -18.82
N GLY A 65 -3.29 -9.75 -19.96
CA GLY A 65 -2.14 -9.62 -20.85
C GLY A 65 -2.49 -8.76 -22.05
N ILE A 66 -1.55 -7.92 -22.47
CA ILE A 66 -1.58 -7.28 -23.78
C ILE A 66 -0.58 -8.01 -24.66
N VAL A 67 -1.09 -8.73 -25.66
CA VAL A 67 -0.30 -9.46 -26.67
C VAL A 67 -0.82 -9.00 -28.03
N ASP A 68 0.07 -8.57 -28.93
CA ASP A 68 -0.29 -8.07 -30.26
C ASP A 68 -1.39 -6.99 -30.24
N ASN A 69 -1.36 -6.13 -29.21
CA ASN A 69 -2.35 -5.07 -28.96
C ASN A 69 -3.78 -5.58 -28.66
N GLU A 70 -3.94 -6.85 -28.31
CA GLU A 70 -5.18 -7.42 -27.80
C GLU A 70 -5.13 -7.56 -26.28
N LEU A 71 -6.17 -7.05 -25.61
CA LEU A 71 -6.31 -7.13 -24.16
C LEU A 71 -7.00 -8.44 -23.77
N GLN A 72 -6.23 -9.42 -23.30
CA GLN A 72 -6.71 -10.73 -22.90
C GLN A 72 -6.90 -10.85 -21.38
N PRO A 73 -8.09 -11.20 -20.87
CA PRO A 73 -8.29 -11.38 -19.43
C PRO A 73 -7.57 -12.63 -18.93
N PHE A 74 -6.80 -12.50 -17.84
CA PHE A 74 -6.08 -13.62 -17.23
C PHE A 74 -6.84 -14.17 -16.01
N PHE A 75 -7.02 -13.36 -14.98
CA PHE A 75 -7.70 -13.75 -13.73
C PHE A 75 -8.11 -12.52 -12.92
N ASN A 76 -9.04 -12.71 -11.99
CA ASN A 76 -9.48 -11.68 -11.06
C ASN A 76 -8.45 -11.46 -9.94
N MET A 77 -8.46 -10.28 -9.33
CA MET A 77 -7.57 -9.88 -8.25
C MET A 77 -8.37 -9.39 -7.04
N GLU A 78 -8.07 -9.93 -5.87
CA GLU A 78 -8.56 -9.51 -4.56
C GLU A 78 -7.35 -9.02 -3.75
N VAL A 79 -7.17 -7.70 -3.70
CA VAL A 79 -6.02 -7.05 -3.05
C VAL A 79 -6.47 -6.48 -1.72
N GLY A 80 -5.67 -6.67 -0.69
CA GLY A 80 -5.86 -5.98 0.59
C GLY A 80 -4.55 -5.70 1.27
N SER A 81 -4.48 -4.56 1.93
CA SER A 81 -3.31 -4.11 2.66
C SER A 81 -3.70 -3.36 3.92
N MET A 82 -2.78 -3.34 4.88
CA MET A 82 -2.88 -2.57 6.11
C MET A 82 -1.63 -1.72 6.28
N HIS A 83 -1.81 -0.54 6.85
CA HIS A 83 -0.77 0.47 6.96
C HIS A 83 -0.80 1.15 8.31
N ARG A 84 0.37 1.49 8.85
CA ARG A 84 0.51 2.28 10.07
C ARG A 84 1.71 3.20 9.98
N CYS A 85 1.54 4.46 10.36
CA CYS A 85 2.59 5.48 10.27
C CYS A 85 3.23 5.76 11.64
N ARG A 86 4.48 6.27 11.61
CA ARG A 86 5.19 6.87 12.74
C ARG A 86 5.91 8.12 12.27
N GLU A 87 5.80 9.22 13.01
CA GLU A 87 6.59 10.41 12.72
C GLU A 87 8.08 10.14 12.88
N ARG A 88 8.88 10.91 12.15
CA ARG A 88 10.34 10.93 12.26
C ARG A 88 10.83 12.33 12.54
N ASP A 89 11.95 12.42 13.25
CA ASP A 89 12.59 13.69 13.61
C ASP A 89 13.16 14.44 12.38
N ASP A 90 13.36 13.73 11.26
CA ASP A 90 13.90 14.27 10.00
C ASP A 90 12.86 14.97 9.11
N GLY A 91 11.65 15.21 9.62
CA GLY A 91 10.58 15.85 8.86
C GLY A 91 9.95 14.92 7.81
N GLY A 92 9.97 13.62 8.07
CA GLY A 92 9.27 12.59 7.32
C GLY A 92 8.43 11.68 8.23
N TYR A 93 7.97 10.56 7.68
CA TYR A 93 7.32 9.51 8.46
C TYR A 93 7.76 8.13 7.97
N GLU A 94 7.77 7.15 8.86
CA GLU A 94 7.84 5.74 8.49
C GLU A 94 6.43 5.22 8.25
N VAL A 95 6.26 4.35 7.27
CA VAL A 95 5.04 3.58 7.06
C VAL A 95 5.37 2.09 7.10
N ALA A 96 4.78 1.38 8.06
CA ALA A 96 4.72 -0.06 8.05
C ALA A 96 3.56 -0.50 7.14
N THR A 97 3.80 -1.45 6.25
CA THR A 97 2.81 -2.01 5.32
C THR A 97 2.86 -3.53 5.35
N ALA A 98 1.71 -4.18 5.33
CA ALA A 98 1.58 -5.60 5.02
C ALA A 98 0.42 -5.78 4.04
N ALA A 99 0.62 -6.58 2.99
CA ALA A 99 -0.35 -6.75 1.92
C ALA A 99 -0.43 -8.20 1.43
N ALA A 100 -1.62 -8.59 0.96
CA ALA A 100 -1.86 -9.84 0.26
C ALA A 100 -2.65 -9.59 -1.02
N ILE A 101 -2.32 -10.35 -2.06
CA ILE A 101 -3.08 -10.41 -3.31
C ILE A 101 -3.51 -11.85 -3.51
N TYR A 102 -4.82 -12.07 -3.63
CA TYR A 102 -5.37 -13.35 -4.01
C TYR A 102 -5.87 -13.29 -5.45
N TYR A 103 -5.58 -14.33 -6.22
CA TYR A 103 -6.00 -14.43 -7.60
C TYR A 103 -7.12 -15.45 -7.69
N THR A 104 -8.21 -15.08 -8.37
CA THR A 104 -9.37 -15.95 -8.50
C THR A 104 -9.73 -16.18 -9.96
N ASP A 105 -10.33 -17.32 -10.22
CA ASP A 105 -10.83 -17.67 -11.55
C ASP A 105 -11.84 -16.62 -12.05
N LEU A 106 -11.88 -16.44 -13.37
CA LEU A 106 -12.67 -15.40 -14.01
C LEU A 106 -14.17 -15.62 -13.85
N GLN A 107 -14.63 -16.88 -13.83
CA GLN A 107 -16.04 -17.24 -13.82
C GLN A 107 -16.51 -17.69 -12.45
N SER A 108 -15.77 -18.61 -11.82
CA SER A 108 -16.16 -19.22 -10.54
C SER A 108 -15.80 -18.36 -9.32
N GLU A 109 -14.93 -17.36 -9.49
CA GLU A 109 -14.33 -16.58 -8.39
C GLU A 109 -13.62 -17.43 -7.32
N GLU A 110 -13.31 -18.69 -7.61
CA GLU A 110 -12.54 -19.55 -6.73
C GLU A 110 -11.06 -19.19 -6.76
N LEU A 111 -10.38 -19.34 -5.62
CA LEU A 111 -8.93 -19.10 -5.52
C LEU A 111 -8.17 -19.98 -6.51
N LEU A 112 -7.34 -19.36 -7.34
CA LEU A 112 -6.48 -20.08 -8.27
C LEU A 112 -5.33 -20.73 -7.52
N GLN A 113 -5.26 -22.06 -7.57
CA GLN A 113 -4.05 -22.83 -7.25
C GLN A 113 -3.20 -23.06 -8.49
N SER A 114 -3.86 -23.19 -9.64
CA SER A 114 -3.23 -23.29 -10.95
C SER A 114 -4.06 -22.56 -12.00
N TRP A 115 -3.41 -22.01 -13.00
CA TRP A 115 -3.99 -21.27 -14.10
C TRP A 115 -3.33 -21.71 -15.40
N ARG A 116 -4.13 -22.08 -16.41
CA ARG A 116 -3.61 -22.34 -17.75
C ARG A 116 -3.44 -21.00 -18.45
N ASN A 117 -2.21 -20.63 -18.74
CA ASN A 117 -1.91 -19.41 -19.47
C ASN A 117 -2.55 -19.49 -20.87
N PRO A 118 -3.46 -18.58 -21.24
CA PRO A 118 -4.17 -18.67 -22.52
C PRO A 118 -3.32 -18.23 -23.71
N VAL A 119 -2.14 -17.64 -23.48
CA VAL A 119 -1.17 -17.26 -24.52
C VAL A 119 -0.26 -18.43 -24.87
N THR A 120 0.30 -19.11 -23.85
CA THR A 120 1.33 -20.14 -24.04
C THR A 120 0.80 -21.57 -23.86
N GLY A 121 -0.37 -21.74 -23.27
CA GLY A 121 -0.94 -23.05 -22.91
C GLY A 121 -0.34 -23.68 -21.64
N GLU A 122 0.71 -23.08 -21.09
CA GLU A 122 1.43 -23.56 -19.91
C GLU A 122 0.58 -23.53 -18.64
N LEU A 123 0.85 -24.46 -17.73
CA LEU A 123 0.19 -24.51 -16.43
C LEU A 123 1.02 -23.78 -15.37
N VAL A 124 0.54 -22.60 -14.96
CA VAL A 124 1.17 -21.76 -13.94
C VAL A 124 0.58 -22.09 -12.57
N ARG A 125 1.44 -22.30 -11.57
CA ARG A 125 1.02 -22.50 -10.17
C ARG A 125 1.10 -21.19 -9.39
N PHE A 126 0.18 -21.04 -8.44
CA PHE A 126 0.05 -19.86 -7.63
C PHE A 126 0.28 -20.21 -6.16
N ASP A 127 1.31 -19.60 -5.60
CA ASP A 127 1.60 -19.65 -4.17
C ASP A 127 1.22 -18.31 -3.53
N TYR A 128 0.58 -18.39 -2.38
CA TYR A 128 0.17 -17.24 -1.59
C TYR A 128 0.99 -17.22 -0.31
N ASN A 129 2.04 -16.40 -0.29
CA ASN A 129 2.92 -16.28 0.88
C ASN A 129 2.24 -15.48 1.98
N VAL A 130 2.58 -15.80 3.23
CA VAL A 130 2.14 -15.02 4.39
C VAL A 130 2.57 -13.56 4.19
N PRO A 131 1.66 -12.57 4.31
CA PRO A 131 2.00 -11.16 4.22
C PRO A 131 3.06 -10.79 5.24
N ALA A 132 4.23 -10.37 4.75
CA ALA A 132 5.30 -9.82 5.58
C ALA A 132 5.08 -8.31 5.75
N ALA A 133 5.35 -7.80 6.94
CA ALA A 133 5.35 -6.37 7.18
C ALA A 133 6.70 -5.77 6.75
N THR A 134 6.67 -4.72 5.92
CA THR A 134 7.85 -3.94 5.52
C THR A 134 7.70 -2.49 6.00
N ALA A 135 8.82 -1.82 6.24
CA ALA A 135 8.87 -0.40 6.57
C ALA A 135 9.44 0.38 5.38
N ALA A 136 8.81 1.50 5.05
CA ALA A 136 9.32 2.48 4.11
C ALA A 136 9.36 3.87 4.76
N HIS A 137 10.29 4.71 4.33
CA HIS A 137 10.46 6.07 4.80
C HIS A 137 9.91 7.02 3.76
N TYR A 138 9.08 7.97 4.19
CA TYR A 138 8.55 9.02 3.35
C TYR A 138 9.07 10.38 3.81
N SER A 139 9.66 11.15 2.90
CA SER A 139 10.14 12.50 3.17
C SER A 139 9.13 13.55 2.69
N TYR A 140 8.65 14.44 3.57
CA TYR A 140 7.80 15.56 3.14
C TYR A 140 8.54 16.58 2.28
N LEU A 141 9.86 16.69 2.45
CA LEU A 141 10.69 17.62 1.70
C LEU A 141 10.89 17.18 0.24
N SER A 142 11.13 15.89 0.03
CA SER A 142 11.45 15.37 -1.30
C SER A 142 10.31 14.61 -1.97
N GLY A 143 9.24 14.30 -1.24
CA GLY A 143 8.13 13.48 -1.74
C GLY A 143 8.52 12.02 -2.01
N ARG A 144 9.70 11.59 -1.56
CA ARG A 144 10.25 10.27 -1.86
C ARG A 144 9.80 9.24 -0.83
N LEU A 145 9.36 8.09 -1.33
CA LEU A 145 9.14 6.87 -0.56
C LEU A 145 10.32 5.90 -0.76
N ASP A 146 11.23 5.86 0.20
CA ASP A 146 12.39 4.99 0.18
C ASP A 146 12.08 3.70 0.97
N GLU A 147 12.20 2.54 0.34
CA GLU A 147 11.97 1.23 0.95
C GLU A 147 13.24 0.38 0.82
N PRO A 148 13.60 -0.44 1.84
CA PRO A 148 14.70 -1.38 1.72
C PRO A 148 14.49 -2.33 0.54
N SER A 149 15.56 -2.61 -0.20
CA SER A 149 15.51 -3.66 -1.22
C SER A 149 15.40 -5.04 -0.55
N ALA A 150 14.63 -5.93 -1.17
CA ALA A 150 14.60 -7.32 -0.74
C ALA A 150 15.98 -7.99 -0.91
N MET A 151 16.30 -8.96 -0.07
CA MET A 151 17.57 -9.70 -0.14
C MET A 151 17.82 -10.26 -1.55
N GLY A 152 19.00 -9.98 -2.12
CA GLY A 152 19.41 -10.44 -3.45
C GLY A 152 18.77 -9.68 -4.62
N MET A 153 18.08 -8.57 -4.32
CA MET A 153 17.48 -7.68 -5.31
C MET A 153 18.02 -6.28 -5.14
N ARG A 154 18.27 -5.61 -6.27
CA ARG A 154 18.47 -4.15 -6.30
C ARG A 154 17.23 -3.52 -6.90
N VAL A 155 16.66 -2.54 -6.19
CA VAL A 155 15.44 -1.85 -6.60
C VAL A 155 15.77 -0.39 -6.91
N GLU A 156 15.46 0.06 -8.13
CA GLU A 156 15.38 1.48 -8.44
C GLU A 156 13.92 1.89 -8.42
N ARG A 157 13.57 2.93 -7.65
CA ARG A 157 12.22 3.46 -7.54
C ARG A 157 12.20 4.96 -7.81
N ARG A 158 11.17 5.39 -8.54
CA ARG A 158 10.79 6.79 -8.69
C ARG A 158 9.30 6.92 -8.47
N THR A 159 8.90 7.76 -7.54
CA THR A 159 7.51 8.13 -7.29
C THR A 159 7.29 9.55 -7.76
N THR A 160 6.20 9.78 -8.49
CA THR A 160 5.77 11.11 -8.94
C THR A 160 4.31 11.32 -8.59
N PHE A 161 3.94 12.58 -8.41
CA PHE A 161 2.58 12.99 -8.08
C PHE A 161 2.13 14.05 -9.09
N ASP A 162 0.89 13.94 -9.54
CA ASP A 162 0.23 15.06 -10.22
C ASP A 162 -0.15 16.14 -9.19
N PRO A 163 -0.29 17.41 -9.62
CA PRO A 163 -0.91 18.42 -8.78
C PRO A 163 -2.29 17.97 -8.28
N VAL A 164 -2.60 18.32 -7.02
CA VAL A 164 -3.92 18.06 -6.44
C VAL A 164 -4.98 18.77 -7.28
N ARG A 165 -6.00 18.02 -7.71
CA ARG A 165 -7.14 18.58 -8.43
C ARG A 165 -8.35 18.64 -7.51
N VAL A 166 -8.84 19.84 -7.28
CA VAL A 166 -10.08 20.08 -6.52
C VAL A 166 -11.21 20.36 -7.50
N ASP A 167 -12.22 19.51 -7.48
CA ASP A 167 -13.56 19.84 -7.94
C ASP A 167 -14.41 20.16 -6.70
N SER A 168 -15.39 21.04 -6.79
CA SER A 168 -16.17 21.62 -5.68
C SER A 168 -16.38 20.72 -4.45
N ALA A 169 -16.76 19.46 -4.66
CA ALA A 169 -16.99 18.48 -3.60
C ALA A 169 -15.89 17.39 -3.45
N GLU A 170 -14.99 17.23 -4.42
CA GLU A 170 -14.09 16.09 -4.51
C GLU A 170 -12.64 16.48 -4.84
N VAL A 171 -11.70 15.88 -4.13
CA VAL A 171 -10.26 16.09 -4.32
C VAL A 171 -9.68 14.84 -4.94
N TRP A 172 -8.84 15.03 -5.95
CA TRP A 172 -8.19 13.98 -6.72
C TRP A 172 -6.66 14.12 -6.62
N LEU A 173 -5.98 12.99 -6.44
CA LEU A 173 -4.52 12.93 -6.40
C LEU A 173 -4.05 11.68 -7.15
N THR A 174 -3.16 11.88 -8.11
CA THR A 174 -2.51 10.78 -8.84
C THR A 174 -1.13 10.53 -8.26
N GLU A 175 -0.80 9.26 -8.02
CA GLU A 175 0.53 8.78 -7.66
C GLU A 175 0.97 7.78 -8.74
N GLU A 176 2.15 8.01 -9.31
CA GLU A 176 2.80 7.08 -10.23
C GLU A 176 4.07 6.53 -9.60
N ASN A 177 4.23 5.21 -9.62
CA ASN A 177 5.42 4.53 -9.15
C ASN A 177 6.09 3.77 -10.29
N TYR A 178 7.32 4.16 -10.61
CA TYR A 178 8.18 3.50 -11.57
C TYR A 178 9.20 2.67 -10.80
N VAL A 179 9.21 1.37 -11.01
CA VAL A 179 10.13 0.45 -10.34
C VAL A 179 10.89 -0.39 -11.36
N ARG A 180 12.21 -0.48 -11.18
CA ARG A 180 13.08 -1.43 -11.89
C ARG A 180 13.68 -2.40 -10.89
N LEU A 181 13.48 -3.68 -11.16
CA LEU A 181 13.89 -4.77 -10.29
C LEU A 181 15.03 -5.54 -10.95
N PHE A 182 16.20 -5.50 -10.33
CA PHE A 182 17.40 -6.20 -10.78
C PHE A 182 17.71 -7.35 -9.82
N ARG A 183 18.04 -8.53 -10.36
CA ARG A 183 18.52 -9.66 -9.55
C ARG A 183 20.03 -9.52 -9.36
N GLU A 184 20.51 -9.40 -8.13
CA GLU A 184 21.93 -9.12 -7.86
C GLU A 184 22.86 -10.26 -8.27
N ALA A 185 22.37 -11.50 -8.25
CA ALA A 185 23.13 -12.68 -8.65
C ALA A 185 23.17 -12.92 -10.17
N SER A 186 22.49 -12.11 -10.99
CA SER A 186 22.58 -12.25 -12.44
C SER A 186 23.79 -11.48 -12.96
N ALA A 187 24.67 -12.17 -13.68
CA ALA A 187 25.84 -11.57 -14.30
C ALA A 187 25.38 -10.56 -15.37
N ALA A 188 25.33 -9.27 -15.04
CA ALA A 188 25.28 -8.08 -15.90
C ALA A 188 24.33 -8.05 -17.15
N ALA A 189 23.51 -9.07 -17.39
CA ALA A 189 22.83 -9.28 -18.66
C ALA A 189 21.33 -9.62 -18.54
N ASP A 190 20.81 -9.84 -17.33
CA ASP A 190 19.36 -10.05 -17.16
C ASP A 190 18.67 -8.67 -17.12
N PRO A 191 17.78 -8.35 -18.07
CA PRO A 191 17.10 -7.06 -18.10
C PRO A 191 16.26 -6.88 -16.84
N ALA A 192 16.27 -5.66 -16.30
CA ALA A 192 15.45 -5.34 -15.14
C ALA A 192 13.97 -5.53 -15.46
N MET A 193 13.22 -6.17 -14.56
CA MET A 193 11.77 -6.20 -14.65
C MET A 193 11.25 -4.80 -14.34
N ARG A 194 10.47 -4.23 -15.25
CA ARG A 194 9.84 -2.91 -15.09
C ARG A 194 8.42 -3.08 -14.58
N VAL A 195 8.11 -2.31 -13.56
CA VAL A 195 6.78 -2.20 -12.97
C VAL A 195 6.39 -0.73 -12.99
N HIS A 196 5.19 -0.45 -13.46
CA HIS A 196 4.65 0.91 -13.46
C HIS A 196 3.26 0.88 -12.87
N ASP A 197 3.14 1.35 -11.64
CA ASP A 197 1.89 1.42 -10.91
C ASP A 197 1.33 2.85 -10.99
N LEU A 198 0.04 2.97 -11.30
CA LEU A 198 -0.68 4.23 -11.35
C LEU A 198 -1.89 4.15 -10.42
N TYR A 199 -1.87 5.00 -9.40
CA TYR A 199 -2.97 5.16 -8.46
C TYR A 199 -3.63 6.51 -8.67
N THR A 200 -4.95 6.53 -8.77
CA THR A 200 -5.75 7.76 -8.68
C THR A 200 -6.63 7.63 -7.46
N TYR A 201 -6.36 8.47 -6.46
CA TYR A 201 -7.15 8.53 -5.25
C TYR A 201 -8.18 9.67 -5.35
N SER A 202 -9.33 9.48 -4.71
CA SER A 202 -10.30 10.56 -4.54
C SER A 202 -10.95 10.54 -3.16
N CYS A 203 -11.28 11.72 -2.64
CA CYS A 203 -12.01 11.86 -1.38
C CYS A 203 -12.84 13.14 -1.33
N GLN A 204 -13.74 13.25 -0.35
CA GLN A 204 -14.51 14.46 -0.16
C GLN A 204 -13.63 15.64 0.27
N HIS A 205 -13.82 16.79 -0.39
CA HIS A 205 -13.07 18.00 -0.10
C HIS A 205 -13.25 18.47 1.36
N SER A 206 -14.49 18.41 1.87
CA SER A 206 -14.80 18.77 3.27
C SER A 206 -14.04 17.93 4.29
N ALA A 207 -13.83 16.63 4.02
CA ALA A 207 -13.11 15.74 4.93
C ALA A 207 -11.63 16.09 5.03
N LEU A 208 -11.00 16.55 3.94
CA LEU A 208 -9.61 17.02 3.99
C LEU A 208 -9.46 18.34 4.75
N ARG A 209 -10.49 19.19 4.80
CA ARG A 209 -10.45 20.43 5.58
C ARG A 209 -10.74 20.22 7.07
N ASP A 210 -11.24 19.05 7.45
CA ASP A 210 -11.46 18.71 8.85
C ASP A 210 -10.14 18.29 9.52
N SER A 211 -9.58 19.18 10.34
CA SER A 211 -8.33 18.96 11.08
C SER A 211 -8.47 17.94 12.22
N GLN A 212 -9.69 17.54 12.60
CA GLN A 212 -9.93 16.50 13.60
C GLN A 212 -9.76 15.10 13.01
N LEU A 213 -9.84 14.95 11.68
CA LEU A 213 -9.71 13.66 11.01
C LEU A 213 -8.23 13.34 10.73
N ALA A 214 -7.69 12.35 11.44
CA ALA A 214 -6.36 11.83 11.17
C ALA A 214 -6.23 11.22 9.76
N TYR A 215 -7.30 10.64 9.23
CA TYR A 215 -7.35 10.10 7.87
C TYR A 215 -8.70 10.46 7.22
N VAL A 216 -8.75 10.46 5.88
CA VAL A 216 -10.00 10.60 5.13
C VAL A 216 -10.37 9.30 4.44
N HIS A 217 -11.67 8.97 4.37
CA HIS A 217 -12.13 7.89 3.50
C HIS A 217 -11.85 8.28 2.04
N ALA A 218 -11.16 7.40 1.31
CA ALA A 218 -10.77 7.65 -0.06
C ALA A 218 -11.11 6.44 -0.94
N ALA A 219 -11.50 6.72 -2.18
CA ALA A 219 -11.55 5.72 -3.24
C ALA A 219 -10.18 5.65 -3.93
N VAL A 220 -9.91 4.52 -4.59
CA VAL A 220 -8.74 4.36 -5.46
C VAL A 220 -9.15 3.69 -6.76
N GLN A 221 -8.64 4.21 -7.86
CA GLN A 221 -8.49 3.47 -9.11
C GLN A 221 -7.01 3.13 -9.26
N PHE A 222 -6.72 1.86 -9.57
CA PHE A 222 -5.37 1.37 -9.75
C PHE A 222 -5.22 0.71 -11.10
N ASN A 223 -4.13 1.04 -11.79
CA ASN A 223 -3.68 0.31 -12.96
C ASN A 223 -2.18 0.01 -12.82
N ASP A 224 -1.74 -1.15 -13.27
CA ASP A 224 -0.31 -1.43 -13.45
C ASP A 224 0.00 -1.77 -14.89
N TYR A 225 1.23 -1.46 -15.33
CA TYR A 225 1.78 -1.81 -16.64
C TYR A 225 3.16 -2.41 -16.42
N ASN A 226 3.21 -3.73 -16.43
CA ASN A 226 4.38 -4.47 -15.98
C ASN A 226 4.94 -5.30 -17.12
N ASP A 227 6.26 -5.47 -17.13
CA ASP A 227 6.84 -6.59 -17.85
C ASP A 227 6.21 -7.91 -17.34
N TRP A 228 6.28 -8.95 -18.16
CA TRP A 228 5.76 -10.25 -17.75
C TRP A 228 6.43 -10.70 -16.45
N SER A 229 5.61 -11.01 -15.45
CA SER A 229 6.11 -11.72 -14.29
C SER A 229 6.72 -13.04 -14.77
N PRO A 230 7.94 -13.41 -14.34
CA PRO A 230 8.58 -14.67 -14.76
C PRO A 230 7.68 -15.89 -14.53
N ARG A 231 6.79 -15.81 -13.54
CA ARG A 231 5.84 -16.87 -13.21
C ARG A 231 4.79 -17.14 -14.30
N PHE A 232 4.52 -16.18 -15.19
CA PHE A 232 3.53 -16.39 -16.27
C PHE A 232 4.05 -17.32 -17.37
N GLN A 233 5.32 -17.72 -17.35
CA GLN A 233 5.89 -18.65 -18.34
C GLN A 233 5.64 -18.17 -19.78
N MET A 234 5.89 -16.88 -20.01
CA MET A 234 5.69 -16.24 -21.30
C MET A 234 6.84 -16.51 -22.29
N GLY A 235 7.98 -17.04 -21.83
CA GLY A 235 9.15 -17.24 -22.69
C GLY A 235 9.52 -15.98 -23.47
N GLU A 236 9.64 -16.11 -24.79
CA GLU A 236 9.97 -15.01 -25.71
C GLU A 236 8.74 -14.20 -26.18
N HIS A 237 7.53 -14.48 -25.68
CA HIS A 237 6.33 -13.75 -26.09
C HIS A 237 6.41 -12.29 -25.66
N ARG A 238 6.35 -11.40 -26.66
CA ARG A 238 6.30 -9.95 -26.42
C ARG A 238 4.96 -9.53 -25.85
N GLY A 239 4.99 -8.56 -24.95
CA GLY A 239 3.78 -7.96 -24.41
C GLY A 239 3.98 -7.41 -23.00
N THR A 240 2.87 -7.08 -22.35
CA THR A 240 2.86 -6.53 -21.00
C THR A 240 1.67 -7.05 -20.22
N SER A 241 1.85 -7.20 -18.91
CA SER A 241 0.77 -7.47 -18.00
C SER A 241 0.15 -6.15 -17.55
N VAL A 242 -1.18 -6.07 -17.59
CA VAL A 242 -1.93 -4.91 -17.10
C VAL A 242 -2.94 -5.33 -16.05
N SER A 243 -3.03 -4.58 -14.96
CA SER A 243 -4.13 -4.69 -14.00
C SER A 243 -5.03 -3.49 -14.11
N ARG A 244 -6.31 -3.70 -13.83
CA ARG A 244 -7.26 -2.64 -13.58
C ARG A 244 -8.08 -3.00 -12.36
N CYS A 245 -7.93 -2.22 -11.29
CA CYS A 245 -8.63 -2.42 -10.04
C CYS A 245 -9.28 -1.12 -9.55
N ALA A 246 -10.31 -1.27 -8.72
CA ALA A 246 -10.90 -0.17 -7.98
C ALA A 246 -11.10 -0.60 -6.52
N GLY A 247 -11.08 0.38 -5.62
CA GLY A 247 -10.98 0.10 -4.20
C GLY A 247 -11.32 1.26 -3.30
N ARG A 248 -11.21 1.04 -1.99
CA ARG A 248 -11.43 2.06 -0.96
C ARG A 248 -10.51 1.87 0.24
N LYS A 249 -10.29 2.98 0.95
CA LYS A 249 -9.66 3.00 2.26
C LYS A 249 -10.70 2.87 3.37
N GLU A 250 -10.42 1.98 4.29
CA GLU A 250 -11.25 1.66 5.44
C GLU A 250 -10.46 1.83 6.74
N SER A 251 -11.18 2.01 7.85
CA SER A 251 -10.58 2.18 9.18
C SER A 251 -10.57 0.91 10.01
N ARG A 252 -11.29 -0.12 9.56
CA ARG A 252 -11.39 -1.41 10.23
C ARG A 252 -11.26 -2.55 9.24
N LEU A 253 -10.59 -3.61 9.66
CA LEU A 253 -10.37 -4.81 8.85
C LEU A 253 -11.70 -5.44 8.38
N GLU A 254 -12.75 -5.37 9.20
CA GLU A 254 -14.06 -5.97 8.89
C GLU A 254 -14.79 -5.27 7.75
N GLN A 255 -14.35 -4.08 7.34
CA GLN A 255 -14.91 -3.32 6.22
C GLN A 255 -14.34 -3.75 4.86
N LEU A 256 -13.29 -4.59 4.86
CA LEU A 256 -12.76 -5.17 3.63
C LEU A 256 -13.81 -6.11 3.00
N PRO A 257 -13.78 -6.32 1.67
CA PRO A 257 -14.73 -7.18 0.99
C PRO A 257 -14.79 -8.59 1.61
N GLY A 258 -16.00 -9.12 1.75
CA GLY A 258 -16.21 -10.45 2.32
C GLY A 258 -15.47 -11.56 1.56
N SER A 259 -15.33 -11.41 0.23
CA SER A 259 -14.54 -12.30 -0.62
C SER A 259 -13.06 -12.32 -0.21
N TYR A 260 -12.44 -11.14 -0.07
CA TYR A 260 -11.08 -10.99 0.42
C TYR A 260 -10.92 -11.59 1.83
N LEU A 261 -11.79 -11.21 2.77
CA LEU A 261 -11.72 -11.67 4.16
C LEU A 261 -11.85 -13.20 4.27
N LYS A 262 -12.69 -13.82 3.45
CA LYS A 262 -12.81 -15.29 3.37
C LYS A 262 -11.49 -15.94 2.96
N LEU A 263 -10.83 -15.41 1.92
CA LEU A 263 -9.55 -15.93 1.44
C LEU A 263 -8.43 -15.68 2.45
N ALA A 264 -8.34 -14.47 3.00
CA ALA A 264 -7.34 -14.08 3.98
C ALA A 264 -7.41 -14.92 5.26
N ARG A 265 -8.61 -15.13 5.81
CA ARG A 265 -8.78 -15.96 7.02
C ARG A 265 -8.48 -17.43 6.75
N ARG A 266 -8.75 -17.92 5.55
CA ARG A 266 -8.44 -19.31 5.16
C ARG A 266 -6.94 -19.55 5.00
N LEU A 267 -6.23 -18.65 4.32
CA LEU A 267 -4.82 -18.84 3.95
C LEU A 267 -3.85 -18.30 5.01
N HIS A 268 -4.19 -17.15 5.62
CA HIS A 268 -3.30 -16.40 6.51
C HIS A 268 -4.04 -15.95 7.78
N PRO A 269 -4.64 -16.88 8.55
CA PRO A 269 -5.47 -16.54 9.71
C PRO A 269 -4.75 -15.66 10.73
N GLN A 270 -3.43 -15.83 10.89
CA GLN A 270 -2.65 -15.08 11.87
C GLN A 270 -2.22 -13.69 11.39
N ALA A 271 -1.97 -13.51 10.08
CA ALA A 271 -1.44 -12.26 9.56
C ALA A 271 -2.40 -11.08 9.76
N PHE A 272 -3.71 -11.35 9.69
CA PHE A 272 -4.77 -10.35 9.83
C PHE A 272 -5.50 -10.41 11.18
N ALA A 273 -5.13 -11.33 12.09
CA ALA A 273 -5.78 -11.43 13.40
C ALA A 273 -5.45 -10.24 14.31
N ASP A 274 -4.22 -9.74 14.23
CA ASP A 274 -3.77 -8.57 14.97
C ASP A 274 -2.94 -7.66 14.04
N PRO A 275 -3.61 -6.75 13.31
CA PRO A 275 -2.95 -5.82 12.39
C PRO A 275 -1.83 -5.01 13.05
N ILE A 276 -2.02 -4.59 14.31
CA ILE A 276 -1.03 -3.79 15.02
C ILE A 276 0.23 -4.62 15.29
N LYS A 277 0.07 -5.85 15.78
CA LYS A 277 1.19 -6.76 16.02
C LYS A 277 1.90 -7.17 14.73
N THR A 278 1.16 -7.44 13.66
CA THR A 278 1.76 -7.77 12.35
C THR A 278 2.59 -6.60 11.83
N LEU A 279 2.03 -5.39 11.81
CA LEU A 279 2.74 -4.21 11.34
C LEU A 279 3.93 -3.83 12.23
N ALA A 280 3.87 -4.12 13.53
CA ALA A 280 4.99 -3.86 14.44
C ALA A 280 6.27 -4.64 14.08
N GLN A 281 6.16 -5.75 13.36
CA GLN A 281 7.30 -6.55 12.90
C GLN A 281 8.20 -5.77 11.94
N ALA A 282 7.64 -4.81 11.18
CA ALA A 282 8.41 -3.95 10.29
C ALA A 282 9.40 -3.04 11.02
N TRP A 283 9.21 -2.82 12.32
CA TRP A 283 10.02 -1.94 13.16
C TRP A 283 10.80 -2.68 14.26
N ALA A 284 10.84 -4.01 14.20
CA ALA A 284 11.49 -4.84 15.21
C ALA A 284 12.99 -5.11 14.91
N GLY A 285 13.56 -4.40 13.93
CA GLY A 285 14.96 -4.48 13.52
C GLY A 285 15.81 -3.38 14.10
#